data_AF-A0A6J1R375-F1
#
_entry.id   AF-A0A6J1R375-F1
#
_cell.length_a   1.000
_cell.length_b   1.000
_cell.length_c   1.000
_cell.angle_alpha   90.00
_cell.angle_beta   90.00
_cell.angle_gamma   90.00
#
_symmetry.space_group_name_H-M   'P 1'
#
loop_
_entity.id
_entity.type
_entity.pdbx_description
1 polymer ?
#
loop_
_entity_poly.entity_id
_entity_poly.type
_entity_poly.pdbx_seq_one_letter_code
_entity_poly.pdbx_strand_id
1 'polypeptide(L)'
;MQTNATLARITTKWFLLYMFVGITVYMLSTFIPQILDVFLPLNESRSREHPFHAEFFLDDEKDFYIIRIIMYFGIVFVLGVILANGSIFVIYMQHISGMFTILGYVLLPNKYMTPQVIFLIEIEI
;
A
#
# COMPACT_ATOMS: atom_id res chain seq x y z
N MET A 1 15.20 -17.07 -11.86
CA MET A 1 14.74 -15.67 -11.74
C MET A 1 13.24 -15.50 -11.90
N GLN A 2 12.63 -15.94 -13.00
CA GLN A 2 11.20 -15.71 -13.23
C GLN A 2 10.29 -16.27 -12.11
N THR A 3 10.66 -17.42 -11.52
CA THR A 3 9.94 -18.00 -10.36
C THR A 3 9.98 -17.08 -9.14
N ASN A 4 11.14 -16.52 -8.78
CA ASN A 4 11.30 -15.62 -7.63
C ASN A 4 10.59 -14.27 -7.86
N ALA A 5 10.67 -13.73 -9.07
CA ALA A 5 9.96 -12.51 -9.46
C ALA A 5 8.44 -12.71 -9.46
N THR A 6 7.96 -13.87 -9.89
CA THR A 6 6.52 -14.21 -9.88
C THR A 6 6.02 -14.41 -8.45
N LEU A 7 6.80 -15.10 -7.61
CA LEU A 7 6.52 -15.25 -6.18
C LEU A 7 6.44 -13.88 -5.49
N ALA A 8 7.43 -13.01 -5.71
CA ALA A 8 7.44 -11.66 -5.17
C ALA A 8 6.18 -10.87 -5.57
N ARG A 9 5.79 -10.90 -6.86
CA ARG A 9 4.56 -10.25 -7.35
C ARG A 9 3.30 -10.81 -6.68
N ILE A 10 3.22 -12.13 -6.50
CA ILE A 10 2.08 -12.78 -5.85
C ILE A 10 2.03 -12.39 -4.36
N THR A 11 3.16 -12.43 -3.66
CA THR A 11 3.26 -12.02 -2.25
C THR A 11 2.88 -10.55 -2.06
N THR A 12 3.35 -9.65 -2.93
CA THR A 12 2.95 -8.23 -2.88
C THR A 12 1.44 -8.09 -3.07
N LYS A 13 0.83 -8.79 -4.04
CA LYS A 13 -0.62 -8.74 -4.25
C LYS A 13 -1.40 -9.20 -3.02
N TRP A 14 -0.99 -10.32 -2.40
CA TRP A 14 -1.62 -10.83 -1.18
C TRP A 14 -1.47 -9.88 0.00
N PHE A 15 -0.29 -9.29 0.18
CA PHE A 15 -0.04 -8.29 1.21
C PHE A 15 -0.94 -7.06 1.04
N LEU A 16 -1.08 -6.56 -0.19
CA LEU A 16 -1.97 -5.44 -0.51
C LEU A 16 -3.44 -5.78 -0.26
N LEU A 17 -3.88 -6.97 -0.67
CA LEU A 17 -5.24 -7.45 -0.41
C LEU A 17 -5.51 -7.53 1.10
N TYR A 18 -4.57 -8.08 1.87
CA TYR A 18 -4.67 -8.16 3.32
C TYR A 18 -4.80 -6.78 3.97
N MET A 19 -3.94 -5.83 3.58
CA MET A 19 -3.99 -4.44 4.07
C MET A 19 -5.33 -3.76 3.74
N PHE A 20 -5.81 -3.93 2.51
CA PHE A 20 -7.09 -3.36 2.07
C PHE A 20 -8.29 -3.94 2.85
N VAL A 21 -8.33 -5.26 3.02
CA VAL A 21 -9.38 -5.93 3.80
C VAL A 21 -9.31 -5.50 5.26
N GLY A 22 -8.13 -5.49 5.87
CA GLY A 22 -7.93 -5.09 7.26
C GLY A 22 -8.42 -3.67 7.53
N ILE A 23 -8.08 -2.73 6.65
CA ILE A 23 -8.51 -1.33 6.79
C ILE A 23 -10.01 -1.19 6.56
N THR A 24 -10.59 -1.91 5.60
CA THR A 24 -12.04 -1.90 5.38
C THR A 24 -12.79 -2.42 6.61
N VAL A 25 -12.35 -3.54 7.19
CA VAL A 25 -12.93 -4.11 8.41
C VAL A 25 -12.79 -3.14 9.58
N TYR A 26 -11.62 -2.52 9.72
CA TYR A 26 -11.37 -1.52 10.76
C TYR A 26 -12.29 -0.30 10.61
N MET A 27 -12.44 0.26 9.41
CA MET A 27 -13.37 1.37 9.19
C MET A 27 -14.80 0.97 9.53
N LEU A 28 -15.26 -0.20 9.07
CA LEU A 28 -16.58 -0.75 9.40
C LEU A 28 -16.77 -0.90 10.92
N SER A 29 -15.73 -1.31 11.65
CA SER A 29 -15.77 -1.45 13.10
C SER A 29 -16.07 -0.13 13.81
N THR A 30 -15.56 1.00 13.27
CA THR A 30 -15.81 2.35 13.81
C THR A 30 -17.26 2.83 13.56
N PHE A 31 -17.98 2.21 12.62
CA PHE A 31 -19.41 2.48 12.36
C PHE A 31 -20.35 1.63 13.21
N ILE A 32 -19.87 0.55 13.84
CA ILE A 32 -20.66 -0.31 14.75
C ILE A 32 -21.47 0.49 15.76
N PRO A 33 -20.91 1.45 16.54
CA PRO A 33 -21.69 2.17 17.55
C PRO A 33 -22.86 2.97 16.94
N GLN A 34 -22.70 3.50 15.72
CA GLN A 34 -23.73 4.27 15.02
C GLN A 34 -24.82 3.35 14.45
N ILE A 35 -24.45 2.19 13.93
CA ILE A 35 -25.39 1.18 13.44
C ILE A 35 -26.23 0.65 14.61
N LEU A 36 -25.59 0.35 15.74
CA LEU A 36 -26.30 -0.14 16.92
C LEU A 36 -27.24 0.91 17.53
N ASP A 37 -26.97 2.20 17.36
CA ASP A 37 -27.87 3.28 17.79
C ASP A 37 -29.21 3.26 17.04
N VAL A 38 -29.20 2.82 15.77
CA VAL A 38 -30.41 2.69 14.93
C VAL A 38 -31.22 1.44 15.30
N PHE A 39 -30.55 0.31 15.53
CA PHE A 39 -31.21 -0.98 15.77
C PHE A 39 -31.53 -1.25 17.26
N LEU A 40 -30.70 -0.76 18.16
CA LEU A 40 -30.78 -1.01 19.60
C LEU A 40 -30.38 0.28 20.37
N PRO A 41 -31.25 1.31 20.34
CA PRO A 41 -30.97 2.58 21.01
C PRO A 41 -30.84 2.37 22.52
N LEU A 42 -29.80 2.93 23.11
CA LEU A 42 -29.66 3.00 24.57
C LEU A 42 -30.30 4.30 25.08
N ASN A 43 -30.68 4.31 26.37
CA ASN A 43 -31.20 5.50 27.03
C ASN A 43 -30.13 6.63 27.14
N GLU A 44 -28.85 6.29 26.99
CA GLU A 44 -27.73 7.22 26.88
C GLU A 44 -27.06 7.07 25.51
N SER A 45 -26.58 8.19 24.94
CA SER A 45 -25.87 8.17 23.66
C SER A 45 -24.54 7.44 23.81
N ARG A 46 -24.25 6.47 22.93
CA ARG A 46 -22.95 5.79 22.91
C ARG A 46 -21.81 6.76 22.63
N SER A 47 -20.69 6.60 23.34
CA SER A 47 -19.46 7.34 23.07
C SER A 47 -19.05 7.16 21.61
N ARG A 48 -18.92 8.28 20.89
CA ARG A 48 -18.52 8.29 19.49
C ARG A 48 -17.02 8.50 19.44
N GLU A 49 -16.27 7.42 19.27
CA GLU A 49 -14.83 7.52 19.16
C GLU A 49 -14.39 7.69 17.70
N HIS A 50 -13.33 8.46 17.51
CA HIS A 50 -12.63 8.54 16.24
C HIS A 50 -11.87 7.23 15.98
N PRO A 51 -11.57 6.88 14.70
CA PRO A 51 -10.78 5.70 14.41
C PRO A 51 -9.45 5.70 15.21
N PHE A 52 -8.75 6.83 15.22
CA PHE A 52 -7.53 7.03 15.97
C PHE A 52 -7.57 8.39 16.69
N HIS A 53 -6.85 8.49 17.81
CA HIS A 53 -6.72 9.75 18.53
C HIS A 53 -5.75 10.66 17.78
N ALA A 54 -6.22 11.83 17.38
CA ALA A 54 -5.40 12.88 16.78
C ALA A 54 -5.93 14.22 17.25
N GLU A 55 -5.03 15.07 17.74
CA GLU A 55 -5.35 16.42 18.16
C GLU A 55 -5.49 17.31 16.92
N PHE A 56 -6.73 17.57 16.52
CA PHE A 56 -7.02 18.60 15.54
C PHE A 56 -7.21 19.94 16.27
N PHE A 57 -6.84 21.05 15.66
CA PHE A 57 -7.15 22.40 16.18
C PHE A 57 -8.65 22.76 16.08
N LEU A 58 -9.51 21.75 15.92
CA LEU A 58 -10.95 21.83 15.77
C LEU A 58 -11.62 21.31 17.04
N ASP A 59 -12.85 21.75 17.29
CA ASP A 59 -13.64 21.25 18.41
C ASP A 59 -14.20 19.86 18.06
N ASP A 60 -13.70 18.82 18.75
CA ASP A 60 -14.03 17.41 18.49
C ASP A 60 -15.54 17.14 18.55
N GLU A 61 -16.28 17.84 19.42
CA GLU A 61 -17.73 17.63 19.56
C GLU A 61 -18.51 18.29 18.42
N LYS A 62 -18.11 19.50 18.03
CA LYS A 62 -18.83 20.30 17.03
C LYS A 62 -18.54 19.83 15.60
N ASP A 63 -17.27 19.50 15.32
CA ASP A 63 -16.78 19.19 13.98
C ASP A 63 -16.51 17.67 13.79
N PHE A 64 -17.07 16.84 14.66
CA PHE A 64 -16.87 15.39 14.70
C PHE A 64 -16.89 14.70 13.31
N TYR A 65 -17.92 15.00 12.50
CA TYR A 65 -18.08 14.40 11.18
C TYR A 65 -17.03 14.88 10.17
N ILE A 66 -16.62 16.14 10.24
CA ILE A 66 -15.59 16.72 9.38
C ILE A 66 -14.24 16.08 9.70
N ILE A 67 -13.89 16.03 10.98
CA ILE A 67 -12.66 15.40 11.48
C ILE A 67 -12.61 13.93 11.04
N ARG A 68 -13.71 13.20 11.22
CA ARG A 68 -13.82 11.79 10.83
C ARG A 68 -13.65 11.59 9.31
N ILE A 69 -14.20 12.46 8.46
CA ILE A 69 -13.99 12.40 7.01
C ILE A 69 -12.53 12.64 6.64
N ILE A 70 -11.89 13.65 7.24
CA ILE A 70 -10.46 13.95 7.01
C ILE A 70 -9.59 12.77 7.42
N MET A 71 -9.87 12.15 8.57
CA MET A 71 -9.16 10.94 9.03
C MET A 71 -9.30 9.78 8.03
N TYR A 72 -10.51 9.51 7.52
CA TYR A 72 -10.71 8.46 6.51
C TYR A 72 -10.00 8.78 5.19
N PHE A 73 -10.04 10.05 4.75
CA PHE A 73 -9.29 10.49 3.58
C PHE A 73 -7.78 10.29 3.78
N GLY A 74 -7.26 10.61 4.96
CA GLY A 74 -5.87 10.36 5.33
C GLY A 74 -5.48 8.88 5.25
N ILE A 75 -6.32 7.99 5.79
CA ILE A 75 -6.08 6.54 5.72
C ILE A 75 -6.04 6.05 4.26
N VAL A 76 -7.00 6.45 3.44
CA VAL A 76 -7.04 6.07 2.01
C VAL A 76 -5.87 6.66 1.24
N PHE A 77 -5.49 7.89 1.55
CA PHE A 77 -4.34 8.56 0.94
C PHE A 77 -3.03 7.82 1.24
N VAL A 78 -2.79 7.45 2.51
CA VAL A 78 -1.61 6.69 2.91
C VAL A 78 -1.54 5.34 2.18
N LEU A 79 -2.66 4.64 2.01
CA LEU A 79 -2.70 3.42 1.20
C LEU A 79 -2.31 3.67 -0.26
N GLY A 80 -2.84 4.74 -0.85
CA GLY A 80 -2.49 5.14 -2.22
C GLY A 80 -0.99 5.42 -2.36
N VAL A 81 -0.39 6.09 -1.39
CA VAL A 81 1.07 6.37 -1.36
C VAL A 81 1.87 5.08 -1.27
N ILE A 82 1.47 4.12 -0.43
CA ILE A 82 2.15 2.81 -0.32
C ILE A 82 2.10 2.06 -1.66
N LEU A 83 0.94 2.05 -2.31
CA LEU A 83 0.75 1.43 -3.63
C LEU A 83 1.62 2.10 -4.71
N ALA A 84 1.62 3.43 -4.75
CA ALA A 84 2.42 4.20 -5.70
C ALA A 84 3.91 3.93 -5.52
N ASN A 85 4.41 3.96 -4.29
CA ASN A 85 5.82 3.68 -3.99
C ASN A 85 6.22 2.26 -4.42
N GLY A 86 5.39 1.25 -4.14
CA GLY A 86 5.63 -0.11 -4.59
C GLY A 86 5.71 -0.23 -6.12
N SER A 87 4.84 0.47 -6.85
CA SER A 87 4.86 0.48 -8.32
C SER A 87 6.09 1.17 -8.90
N ILE A 88 6.47 2.32 -8.34
CA ILE A 88 7.64 3.10 -8.74
C ILE A 88 8.92 2.30 -8.52
N PHE A 89 9.03 1.62 -7.39
CA PHE A 89 10.18 0.76 -7.08
C PHE A 89 10.37 -0.35 -8.12
N VAL A 90 9.29 -1.03 -8.52
CA VAL A 90 9.33 -2.07 -9.56
C VAL A 90 9.74 -1.48 -10.91
N ILE A 91 9.24 -0.29 -11.27
CA ILE A 91 9.61 0.40 -12.51
C ILE A 91 11.10 0.74 -12.51
N TYR A 92 11.63 1.27 -11.40
CA TYR A 92 13.06 1.58 -11.29
C TYR A 92 13.93 0.34 -11.43
N MET A 93 13.58 -0.77 -10.76
CA MET A 93 14.32 -2.02 -10.88
C MET A 93 14.33 -2.54 -12.32
N GLN A 94 13.18 -2.51 -13.00
CA GLN A 94 13.09 -2.92 -14.41
C GLN A 94 13.90 -1.99 -15.33
N HIS A 95 13.89 -0.69 -15.06
CA HIS A 95 14.64 0.30 -15.82
C HIS A 95 16.16 0.10 -15.67
N ILE A 96 16.62 -0.09 -14.44
CA ILE A 96 18.04 -0.34 -14.12
C ILE A 96 18.51 -1.64 -14.79
N SER A 97 17.76 -2.73 -14.64
CA SER A 97 18.04 -4.02 -15.30
C SER A 97 18.15 -3.85 -16.82
N GLY A 98 17.19 -3.16 -17.46
CA GLY A 98 17.23 -2.90 -18.90
C GLY A 98 18.44 -2.08 -19.35
N MET A 99 18.84 -1.07 -18.58
CA MET A 99 20.05 -0.27 -18.86
C MET A 99 21.32 -1.12 -18.80
N PHE A 100 21.44 -2.02 -17.81
CA PHE A 100 22.57 -2.93 -17.71
C PHE A 100 22.63 -3.93 -18.87
N THR A 101 21.48 -4.44 -19.32
CA THR A 101 21.42 -5.30 -20.52
C THR A 101 21.97 -4.56 -21.74
N ILE A 102 21.53 -3.32 -21.98
CA ILE A 102 22.01 -2.49 -23.10
C ILE A 102 23.51 -2.23 -22.96
N LEU A 103 23.98 -1.86 -21.76
CA LEU A 103 25.40 -1.61 -21.50
C LEU A 103 26.24 -2.85 -21.80
N GLY A 104 25.75 -4.03 -21.42
CA GLY A 104 26.36 -5.31 -21.74
C GLY A 104 26.50 -5.54 -23.24
N TYR A 105 25.44 -5.29 -24.02
CA TYR A 105 25.48 -5.41 -25.49
C TYR A 105 26.48 -4.46 -26.16
N VAL A 106 26.66 -3.26 -25.60
CA VAL A 106 27.58 -2.26 -26.14
C VAL A 106 29.03 -2.56 -25.76
N LEU A 107 29.28 -2.99 -24.52
CA LEU A 107 30.63 -3.13 -23.96
C LEU A 107 31.25 -4.51 -24.14
N LEU A 108 30.46 -5.59 -24.19
CA LEU A 108 30.98 -6.94 -24.31
C LEU A 108 30.97 -7.42 -25.76
N PRO A 109 32.07 -8.01 -26.26
CA PRO A 109 32.07 -8.65 -27.57
C PRO A 109 31.01 -9.75 -27.62
N ASN A 110 30.31 -9.89 -28.74
CA ASN A 110 29.15 -10.77 -28.91
C ASN A 110 29.39 -12.24 -28.46
N LYS A 111 30.65 -12.70 -28.47
CA LYS A 111 31.07 -14.03 -27.98
C LYS A 111 30.90 -14.22 -26.46
N TYR A 112 30.93 -13.15 -25.67
CA TYR A 112 30.79 -13.16 -24.21
C TYR A 112 29.36 -12.82 -23.76
N MET A 113 28.50 -12.35 -24.68
CA MET A 113 27.10 -12.06 -24.44
C MET A 113 26.26 -13.34 -24.47
N THR A 114 26.54 -14.27 -23.57
CA THR A 114 25.72 -15.49 -23.41
C THR A 114 24.57 -15.23 -22.44
N PRO A 115 23.45 -15.99 -22.52
CA PRO A 115 22.32 -15.83 -21.61
C PRO A 115 22.70 -15.92 -20.13
N GLN A 116 23.78 -16.66 -19.82
CA GLN A 116 24.31 -16.82 -18.47
C GLN A 116 24.99 -15.56 -17.94
N VAL A 117 25.70 -14.81 -18.78
CA VAL A 117 26.37 -13.56 -18.38
C VAL A 117 25.37 -12.42 -18.17
N ILE A 118 24.33 -12.34 -19.01
CA ILE A 118 23.21 -11.41 -18.80
C ILE A 118 22.52 -11.70 -17.47
N PHE A 119 22.30 -12.98 -17.16
CA PHE A 119 21.68 -13.43 -15.92
C PHE A 119 22.55 -13.16 -14.68
N LEU A 120 23.89 -13.23 -14.79
CA LEU A 120 24.80 -12.88 -13.70
C LEU A 120 24.80 -11.37 -13.40
N ILE A 121 24.78 -10.53 -14.44
CA ILE A 121 24.67 -9.07 -14.30
C ILE A 121 23.34 -8.68 -13.63
N GLU A 122 22.25 -9.40 -13.94
CA GLU A 122 20.95 -9.16 -13.30
C GLU A 122 20.88 -9.69 -11.86
N ILE A 123 21.69 -10.67 -11.46
CA ILE A 123 21.70 -11.27 -10.11
C ILE A 123 22.57 -10.49 -9.12
N GLU A 124 23.60 -9.77 -9.59
CA GLU A 124 24.47 -8.94 -8.73
C GLU A 124 23.81 -7.62 -8.26
N ILE A 125 22.53 -7.39 -8.56
CA ILE A 125 21.69 -6.27 -8.12
C ILE A 125 20.59 -6.78 -7.19
#